data_AF-A0AAX1U7U2-F1
#
_entry.id   AF-A0AAX1U7U2-F1
#
_cell.length_a   1.000
_cell.length_b   1.000
_cell.length_c   1.000
_cell.angle_alpha   90.00
_cell.angle_beta   90.00
_cell.angle_gamma   90.00
#
_symmetry.space_group_name_H-M   'P 1'
#
loop_
_entity.id
_entity.type
_entity.pdbx_description
1 polymer ?
#
loop_
_entity_poly.entity_id
_entity_poly.type
_entity_poly.pdbx_seq_one_letter_code
_entity_poly.pdbx_strand_id
1 'polypeptide(L)' 'MKEYPKLYNLKENCCGCTACASICPKECIYMEFDDEGFMYPRVDYNKCINCYMCKSVCPFKVMEGINGNVKNYV' A
#
# COMPACT_ATOMS: atom_id res chain seq x y z
N MET A 1 11.61 -13.43 -13.23
CA MET A 1 10.84 -13.26 -11.97
C MET A 1 9.92 -12.06 -12.18
N LYS A 2 8.63 -12.13 -11.83
CA LYS A 2 7.71 -11.00 -12.01
C LYS A 2 7.86 -10.05 -10.82
N GLU A 3 8.10 -8.77 -11.10
CA GLU A 3 8.09 -7.71 -10.10
C GLU A 3 6.65 -7.22 -9.89
N TYR A 4 6.25 -7.04 -8.63
CA TYR A 4 4.90 -6.63 -8.23
C TYR A 4 4.96 -5.45 -7.24
N PRO A 5 3.92 -4.62 -7.14
CA PRO A 5 3.90 -3.49 -6.22
C PRO A 5 3.90 -3.97 -4.76
N LYS A 6 5.02 -3.80 -4.07
CA LYS A 6 5.14 -4.06 -2.62
C LYS A 6 4.45 -2.97 -1.82
N LEU A 7 3.31 -3.23 -1.18
CA LEU A 7 2.47 -2.17 -0.59
C LEU A 7 3.09 -1.46 0.64
N TYR A 8 3.89 -2.17 1.45
CA TYR A 8 4.62 -1.59 2.58
C TYR A 8 5.95 -2.34 2.80
N ASN A 9 6.93 -1.70 3.44
CA ASN A 9 8.24 -2.29 3.74
C ASN A 9 8.32 -2.81 5.18
N LEU A 10 7.81 -2.00 6.11
CA LEU A 10 7.69 -2.31 7.54
C LEU A 10 6.24 -2.02 7.95
N LYS A 11 5.73 -2.68 8.99
CA LYS A 11 4.32 -2.60 9.40
C LYS A 11 3.89 -1.16 9.69
N GLU A 12 4.74 -0.35 10.29
CA GLU A 12 4.52 1.07 10.62
C GLU A 12 4.34 1.97 9.39
N ASN A 13 4.70 1.50 8.19
CA ASN A 13 4.48 2.24 6.95
C ASN A 13 3.07 2.04 6.36
N CYS A 14 2.20 1.29 7.04
CA CYS A 14 0.83 1.05 6.63
C CYS A 14 -0.11 1.31 7.82
N CYS A 15 -1.04 2.24 7.64
CA CYS A 15 -2.07 2.55 8.64
C CYS A 15 -3.38 1.78 8.46
N GLY A 16 -3.44 0.82 7.53
CA GLY A 16 -4.66 0.02 7.30
C GLY A 16 -5.84 0.78 6.66
N CYS A 17 -5.65 1.96 6.06
CA CYS A 17 -6.74 2.81 5.53
C CYS A 17 -7.50 2.28 4.30
N THR A 18 -7.20 1.06 3.84
CA THR A 18 -7.83 0.36 2.70
C THR A 18 -7.77 1.05 1.32
N ALA A 19 -7.21 2.25 1.18
CA ALA A 19 -7.19 3.00 -0.08
C ALA A 19 -6.58 2.20 -1.25
N CYS A 20 -5.51 1.43 -0.98
CA CYS A 20 -4.88 0.56 -1.97
C CYS A 20 -5.81 -0.55 -2.48
N ALA A 21 -6.69 -1.09 -1.62
CA ALA A 21 -7.69 -2.07 -2.01
C ALA A 21 -8.81 -1.40 -2.83
N SER A 22 -9.33 -0.28 -2.35
CA SER A 22 -10.42 0.46 -3.01
C SER A 22 -10.07 0.93 -4.43
N ILE A 23 -8.82 1.35 -4.68
CA ILE A 23 -8.42 1.84 -6.01
C ILE A 23 -8.09 0.71 -7.00
N CYS A 24 -7.97 -0.55 -6.53
CA CYS A 24 -7.47 -1.64 -7.37
C CYS A 24 -8.54 -2.07 -8.40
N PRO A 25 -8.33 -1.85 -9.72
CA PRO A 25 -9.34 -2.17 -10.73
C PRO A 25 -9.55 -3.68 -10.94
N LYS A 26 -8.69 -4.51 -10.35
CA LYS A 26 -8.76 -5.97 -10.40
C LYS A 26 -9.23 -6.58 -9.10
N GLU A 27 -9.51 -5.76 -8.08
CA GLU A 27 -9.90 -6.21 -6.74
C GLU A 27 -8.96 -7.30 -6.21
N CYS A 28 -7.67 -7.20 -6.56
CA CYS A 28 -6.67 -8.20 -6.21
C CYS A 28 -5.99 -7.89 -4.88
N ILE A 29 -6.47 -6.89 -4.13
CA ILE A 29 -5.94 -6.50 -2.84
C ILE A 29 -7.05 -6.65 -1.80
N TYR A 30 -6.79 -7.44 -0.77
CA TYR A 30 -7.70 -7.67 0.34
C TYR A 30 -6.99 -7.36 1.67
N MET A 31 -7.76 -7.12 2.71
CA MET A 31 -7.23 -6.74 4.01
C MET A 31 -7.30 -7.93 4.97
N GLU A 32 -6.21 -8.20 5.68
CA GLU A 32 -6.13 -9.24 6.72
C GLU A 32 -5.73 -8.61 8.05
N PHE A 33 -6.26 -9.16 9.13
CA PHE A 33 -5.79 -8.84 10.48
C PHE A 33 -4.55 -9.66 10.80
N ASP A 34 -3.62 -9.06 11.53
CA ASP A 34 -2.59 -9.81 12.26
C ASP A 34 -3.05 -10.20 13.66
N ASP A 35 -2.19 -10.90 14.40
CA ASP A 35 -2.48 -11.41 15.74
C ASP A 35 -2.71 -10.30 16.79
N GLU A 36 -2.30 -9.07 16.49
CA GLU A 36 -2.49 -7.87 17.33
C GLU A 36 -3.78 -7.11 16.97
N GLY A 37 -4.49 -7.54 15.93
CA GLY A 37 -5.72 -6.90 15.45
C GLY A 37 -5.50 -5.71 14.52
N PHE A 38 -4.28 -5.50 14.02
CA PHE A 38 -4.00 -4.49 13.00
C PHE A 38 -4.27 -5.02 11.60
N MET A 39 -4.79 -4.16 10.73
CA MET A 39 -5.23 -4.53 9.40
C MET A 39 -4.19 -4.17 8.33
N TYR A 40 -3.76 -5.15 7.52
CA TYR A 40 -2.75 -4.98 6.48
C TYR A 40 -3.19 -5.52 5.12
N PRO A 41 -2.74 -4.90 4.01
CA PRO A 41 -3.12 -5.35 2.68
C PRO A 41 -2.31 -6.56 2.23
N ARG A 42 -3.00 -7.53 1.63
CA ARG A 42 -2.45 -8.67 0.89
C ARG A 42 -2.80 -8.56 -0.58
N VAL A 43 -1.92 -9.08 -1.44
CA VAL A 43 -2.10 -9.01 -2.90
C VAL A 43 -2.20 -10.43 -3.48
N ASP A 44 -3.27 -10.70 -4.23
CA ASP A 44 -3.34 -11.84 -5.13
C ASP A 44 -2.57 -11.52 -6.42
N TYR A 45 -1.31 -11.95 -6.46
CA TYR A 45 -0.40 -11.70 -7.58
C TYR A 45 -0.82 -12.41 -8.88
N ASN A 46 -1.73 -13.39 -8.84
CA ASN A 46 -2.25 -14.01 -10.07
C ASN A 46 -3.25 -13.11 -10.80
N LYS A 47 -3.92 -12.21 -10.06
CA LYS A 47 -4.88 -11.23 -10.61
C LYS A 47 -4.27 -9.85 -10.86
N CYS A 48 -3.14 -9.57 -10.20
CA CYS A 48 -2.47 -8.28 -10.31
C CYS A 48 -1.95 -8.04 -11.73
N ILE A 49 -2.32 -6.89 -12.31
CA ILE A 49 -1.90 -6.46 -13.66
C ILE A 49 -0.77 -5.43 -13.63
N ASN A 50 -0.13 -5.20 -12.47
CA ASN A 50 0.96 -4.22 -12.30
C ASN A 50 0.60 -2.80 -12.80
N CYS A 51 -0.60 -2.30 -12.48
CA CYS A 51 -1.00 -0.93 -12.83
C CYS A 51 -0.48 0.15 -11.86
N TYR A 52 0.09 -0.25 -10.71
CA TYR A 52 0.65 0.63 -9.67
C TYR A 52 -0.29 1.68 -9.06
N MET A 53 -1.60 1.64 -9.33
CA MET A 53 -2.58 2.58 -8.72
C MET A 53 -2.62 2.48 -7.18
N CYS A 54 -2.38 1.29 -6.63
CA CYS A 54 -2.27 1.08 -5.19
C CYS A 54 -1.12 1.87 -4.54
N LYS A 55 -0.06 2.17 -5.30
CA LYS A 55 1.05 3.03 -4.87
C LYS A 55 0.71 4.50 -5.00
N SER A 56 0.10 4.91 -6.11
CA SER A 56 -0.24 6.31 -6.35
C SER A 56 -1.25 6.86 -5.35
N VAL A 57 -2.19 6.03 -4.89
CA VAL A 57 -3.20 6.44 -3.90
C VAL A 57 -2.66 6.49 -2.47
N CYS A 58 -1.52 5.86 -2.19
CA CYS A 58 -1.05 5.69 -0.81
C CYS A 58 -0.25 6.93 -0.36
N PRO A 59 -0.75 7.75 0.58
CA PRO A 59 -0.04 8.96 1.01
C PRO A 59 1.32 8.65 1.66
N PHE A 60 1.47 7.48 2.27
CA PHE A 60 2.72 7.00 2.86
C PHE A 60 3.79 6.61 1.82
N LYS A 61 3.43 6.46 0.55
CA LYS A 61 4.35 6.09 -0.55
C LYS A 61 4.72 7.25 -1.46
N VAL A 62 3.91 8.31 -1.47
CA VAL A 62 4.26 9.57 -2.13
C VAL A 62 5.42 10.28 -1.40
N MET A 63 5.66 9.97 -0.12
CA MET A 63 6.75 10.59 0.67
C MET A 63 8.15 9.98 0.48
N GLU A 64 8.31 8.82 -0.18
CA GLU A 64 9.63 8.17 -0.38
C GLU A 64 10.53 8.92 -1.41
N GLY A 65 10.05 10.03 -1.99
CA GLY A 65 10.76 10.86 -2.98
C GLY A 65 11.33 12.19 -2.48
N ILE A 66 11.33 12.48 -1.17
CA ILE A 66 11.79 13.77 -0.64
C ILE A 66 12.95 13.58 0.33
N ASN A 67 14.18 13.53 -0.19
CA ASN A 67 15.40 13.80 0.59
C ASN A 67 15.48 15.31 0.93
N GLY A 68 14.52 15.81 1.71
CA GLY A 68 14.53 17.19 2.17
C GLY A 68 13.20 17.62 2.79
N ASN A 69 13.18 17.72 4.12
CA ASN A 69 12.33 18.62 4.90
C ASN A 69 10.89 18.83 4.40
N VAL A 70 9.97 17.92 4.73
CA VAL A 70 8.56 18.29 4.83
C VAL A 70 8.24 18.65 6.28
N LYS A 71 8.19 19.97 6.51
CA LYS A 71 7.61 20.57 7.72
C LYS A 71 6.19 20.05 7.90
N ASN A 72 5.84 19.79 9.16
CA ASN A 72 4.50 19.63 9.70
C ASN A 72 3.39 20.23 8.83
N TYR A 73 2.39 19.41 8.53
CA TYR A 73 1.02 19.88 8.41
C TYR A 73 0.13 19.00 9.28
N VAL A 74 -0.35 19.67 10.33
CA VAL A 74 -1.29 19.32 11.42
C VAL A 74 -0.84 18.29 12.46
#